data_AF-A0A3R7SSK5-F1
#
_entry.id   AF-A0A3R7SSK5-F1
#
_cell.length_a   1.000
_cell.length_b   1.000
_cell.length_c   1.000
_cell.angle_alpha   90.00
_cell.angle_beta   90.00
_cell.angle_gamma   90.00
#
_symmetry.space_group_name_H-M   'P 1'
#
loop_
_entity.id
_entity.type
_entity.pdbx_description
1 polymer ?
#
loop_
_entity_poly.entity_id
_entity_poly.type
_entity_poly.pdbx_seq_one_letter_code
_entity_poly.pdbx_strand_id
1 'polypeptide(L)'
;MDKIFNKNLYLNYSSKFSPDDFHHVAFKTTNYKKMVGFYKNLFGCEPLYQSDQITFLAFDEEHHRIAIANTSDVLNDLGFIPRAIMKMKIFLNNKIPTLVGLDHISYRINPIDRWFDFYFEAKERGLDPLWTINHGWISGIYYKDPDGNLVEVFFEHFSSADEFRDNISPDFEDEPIGTNMDVEVLYSMYKSGADFSELIKKGNTVPEGKNPVSGLEAVINMKKKFKD
;
A
#
# COMPACT_ATOMS: atom_id res chain seq x y z
N MET A 1 -14.12 -9.27 -28.69
CA MET A 1 -14.63 -7.95 -28.24
C MET A 1 -14.56 -7.00 -29.41
N ASP A 2 -15.57 -6.15 -29.57
CA ASP A 2 -15.56 -5.07 -30.56
C ASP A 2 -14.59 -3.96 -30.15
N LYS A 3 -14.08 -3.21 -31.14
CA LYS A 3 -13.22 -2.05 -30.87
C LYS A 3 -14.09 -0.90 -30.36
N ILE A 4 -13.81 -0.42 -29.16
CA ILE A 4 -14.48 0.74 -28.56
C ILE A 4 -13.51 1.93 -28.62
N PHE A 5 -13.90 3.02 -29.26
CA PHE A 5 -13.16 4.29 -29.26
C PHE A 5 -14.10 5.45 -29.00
N ASN A 6 -14.52 5.58 -27.73
CA ASN A 6 -15.50 6.58 -27.31
C ASN A 6 -14.81 7.89 -26.84
N LYS A 7 -14.60 8.82 -27.76
CA LYS A 7 -13.98 10.13 -27.48
C LYS A 7 -14.83 11.02 -26.57
N ASN A 8 -16.12 10.76 -26.45
CA ASN A 8 -17.03 11.60 -25.67
C ASN A 8 -16.78 11.51 -24.17
N LEU A 9 -16.07 10.48 -23.68
CA LEU A 9 -15.76 10.33 -22.25
C LEU A 9 -14.82 11.42 -21.73
N TYR A 10 -13.94 11.96 -22.57
CA TYR A 10 -13.00 13.01 -22.15
C TYR A 10 -13.77 14.24 -21.63
N LEU A 11 -13.54 14.59 -20.37
CA LEU A 11 -14.21 15.68 -19.62
C LEU A 11 -15.73 15.56 -19.44
N ASN A 12 -16.38 14.46 -19.86
CA ASN A 12 -17.84 14.29 -19.74
C ASN A 12 -18.27 12.99 -19.02
N TYR A 13 -17.34 12.25 -18.42
CA TYR A 13 -17.65 11.06 -17.67
C TYR A 13 -16.92 11.04 -16.32
N SER A 14 -17.67 10.69 -15.28
CA SER A 14 -17.14 10.34 -13.97
C SER A 14 -17.84 9.09 -13.47
N SER A 15 -17.08 8.20 -12.86
CA SER A 15 -17.61 6.99 -12.22
C SER A 15 -17.90 7.30 -10.77
N LYS A 16 -19.04 6.84 -10.23
CA LYS A 16 -19.29 6.94 -8.78
C LYS A 16 -18.28 6.14 -7.94
N PHE A 17 -17.58 5.19 -8.57
CA PHE A 17 -16.56 4.34 -7.95
C PHE A 17 -15.13 4.84 -8.20
N SER A 18 -14.94 6.00 -8.83
CA SER A 18 -13.57 6.47 -9.08
C SER A 18 -12.88 6.86 -7.78
N PRO A 19 -11.57 6.60 -7.65
CA PRO A 19 -10.78 7.25 -6.62
C PRO A 19 -10.74 8.77 -6.86
N ASP A 20 -10.25 9.51 -5.87
CA ASP A 20 -10.05 10.96 -5.99
C ASP A 20 -8.86 11.26 -6.91
N ASP A 21 -7.76 10.52 -6.71
CA ASP A 21 -6.57 10.63 -7.53
C ASP A 21 -5.77 9.33 -7.57
N PHE A 22 -4.89 9.26 -8.56
CA PHE A 22 -3.75 8.38 -8.55
C PHE A 22 -2.71 8.97 -7.60
N HIS A 23 -2.25 8.16 -6.64
CA HIS A 23 -1.36 8.64 -5.60
C HIS A 23 0.09 8.24 -5.86
N HIS A 24 0.42 6.95 -5.81
CA HIS A 24 1.81 6.50 -5.91
C HIS A 24 1.97 5.15 -6.63
N VAL A 25 3.20 4.87 -7.04
CA VAL A 25 3.63 3.54 -7.52
C VAL A 25 4.71 2.99 -6.59
N ALA A 26 4.56 1.74 -6.20
CA ALA A 26 5.56 1.02 -5.42
C ALA A 26 6.32 0.01 -6.27
N PHE A 27 7.63 -0.05 -6.09
CA PHE A 27 8.51 -1.02 -6.74
C PHE A 27 9.26 -1.86 -5.73
N LYS A 28 9.50 -3.13 -6.07
CA LYS A 28 10.51 -3.97 -5.43
C LYS A 28 11.76 -4.00 -6.29
N THR A 29 12.93 -4.04 -5.66
CA THR A 29 14.19 -4.13 -6.39
C THR A 29 15.32 -4.73 -5.56
N THR A 30 16.22 -5.43 -6.25
CA THR A 30 17.52 -5.87 -5.68
C THR A 30 18.65 -4.90 -6.01
N ASN A 31 18.38 -3.85 -6.80
CA ASN A 31 19.31 -2.78 -7.16
C ASN A 31 18.94 -1.45 -6.46
N TYR A 32 18.54 -1.54 -5.19
CA TYR A 32 17.87 -0.50 -4.42
C TYR A 32 18.46 0.91 -4.56
N LYS A 33 19.72 1.13 -4.15
CA LYS A 33 20.37 2.44 -4.22
C LYS A 33 20.41 3.03 -5.64
N LYS A 34 20.56 2.18 -6.66
CA LYS A 34 20.55 2.62 -8.07
C LYS A 34 19.16 3.05 -8.52
N MET A 35 18.12 2.34 -8.11
CA MET A 35 16.73 2.69 -8.45
C MET A 35 16.27 3.97 -7.74
N VAL A 36 16.62 4.13 -6.46
CA VAL A 36 16.39 5.40 -5.73
C VAL A 36 17.09 6.54 -6.47
N GLY A 37 18.39 6.41 -6.75
CA GLY A 37 19.14 7.44 -7.48
C GLY A 37 18.59 7.73 -8.89
N PHE A 38 18.10 6.71 -9.59
CA PHE A 38 17.44 6.89 -10.89
C PHE A 38 16.22 7.81 -10.79
N TYR A 39 15.30 7.55 -9.86
CA TYR A 39 14.10 8.36 -9.71
C TYR A 39 14.39 9.77 -9.19
N LYS A 40 15.35 9.92 -8.27
CA LYS A 40 15.86 11.23 -7.85
C LYS A 40 16.36 12.05 -9.03
N ASN A 41 17.16 11.44 -9.91
CA ASN A 41 17.70 12.14 -11.09
C ASN A 41 16.63 12.42 -12.14
N LEU A 42 15.66 11.53 -12.32
CA LEU A 42 14.63 11.65 -13.36
C LEU A 42 13.60 12.72 -13.01
N PHE A 43 13.14 12.76 -11.76
CA PHE A 43 12.03 13.62 -11.32
C PHE A 43 12.43 14.74 -10.36
N GLY A 44 13.68 14.78 -9.91
CA GLY A 44 14.11 15.72 -8.87
C GLY A 44 13.44 15.44 -7.52
N CYS A 45 12.99 14.20 -7.29
CA CYS A 45 12.31 13.82 -6.06
C CYS A 45 13.26 13.73 -4.87
N GLU A 46 12.75 14.03 -3.68
CA GLU A 46 13.47 13.89 -2.41
C GLU A 46 12.82 12.83 -1.52
N PRO A 47 13.60 12.15 -0.67
CA PRO A 47 13.05 11.17 0.25
C PRO A 47 12.29 11.89 1.38
N LEU A 48 11.01 11.57 1.53
CA LEU A 48 10.25 11.88 2.73
C LEU A 48 10.67 10.95 3.88
N TYR A 49 10.89 9.67 3.55
CA TYR A 49 11.50 8.69 4.45
C TYR A 49 12.44 7.78 3.66
N GLN A 50 13.55 7.40 4.27
CA GLN A 50 14.54 6.52 3.67
C GLN A 50 15.23 5.65 4.72
N SER A 51 15.22 4.34 4.48
CA SER A 51 16.02 3.36 5.21
C SER A 51 16.74 2.41 4.26
N ASP A 52 17.46 1.42 4.78
CA ASP A 52 18.05 0.35 3.96
C ASP A 52 16.98 -0.60 3.37
N GLN A 53 15.76 -0.58 3.92
CA GLN A 53 14.66 -1.47 3.51
C GLN A 53 13.66 -0.79 2.58
N ILE A 54 13.32 0.48 2.78
CA ILE A 54 12.31 1.17 1.96
C ILE A 54 12.58 2.67 1.88
N THR A 55 12.26 3.27 0.72
CA THR A 55 12.28 4.73 0.51
C THR A 55 10.93 5.17 -0.03
N PHE A 56 10.42 6.27 0.52
CA PHE A 56 9.26 7.00 0.02
C PHE A 56 9.74 8.34 -0.56
N LEU A 57 9.61 8.52 -1.88
CA LEU A 57 10.08 9.69 -2.62
C LEU A 57 8.92 10.61 -2.98
N ALA A 58 9.04 11.90 -2.64
CA ALA A 58 8.09 12.95 -2.96
C ALA A 58 8.66 13.91 -4.03
N PHE A 59 7.80 14.41 -4.91
CA PHE A 59 8.17 15.42 -5.92
C PHE A 59 7.10 16.50 -6.16
N ASP A 60 5.99 16.45 -5.44
CA ASP A 60 4.90 17.42 -5.46
C ASP A 60 4.29 17.53 -4.05
N GLU A 61 3.07 18.03 -3.92
CA GLU A 61 2.42 18.29 -2.63
C GLU A 61 2.04 17.03 -1.83
N GLU A 62 2.18 15.83 -2.43
CA GLU A 62 1.85 14.56 -1.77
C GLU A 62 3.01 13.98 -0.96
N HIS A 63 2.66 13.21 0.08
CA HIS A 63 3.65 12.64 0.99
C HIS A 63 4.64 11.68 0.31
N HIS A 64 4.23 11.02 -0.79
CA HIS A 64 5.15 10.40 -1.75
C HIS A 64 4.42 10.02 -3.04
N ARG A 65 5.20 9.87 -4.12
CA ARG A 65 4.72 9.42 -5.43
C ARG A 65 5.37 8.12 -5.87
N ILE A 66 6.53 7.79 -5.30
CA ILE A 66 7.28 6.58 -5.61
C ILE A 66 7.73 5.93 -4.30
N ALA A 67 7.31 4.69 -4.07
CA ALA A 67 7.83 3.85 -3.02
C ALA A 67 8.79 2.81 -3.61
N ILE A 68 9.91 2.54 -2.95
CA ILE A 68 10.89 1.56 -3.41
C ILE A 68 11.26 0.66 -2.23
N ALA A 69 10.92 -0.62 -2.31
CA ALA A 69 11.28 -1.64 -1.34
C ALA A 69 12.54 -2.40 -1.81
N ASN A 70 13.49 -2.54 -0.89
CA ASN A 70 14.70 -3.32 -1.08
C ASN A 70 14.45 -4.80 -0.77
N THR A 71 14.63 -5.65 -1.77
CA THR A 71 14.47 -7.10 -1.65
C THR A 71 15.80 -7.84 -1.78
N SER A 72 16.92 -7.13 -1.75
CA SER A 72 18.26 -7.74 -1.85
C SER A 72 18.50 -8.77 -0.76
N ASP A 73 17.96 -8.55 0.43
CA ASP A 73 18.26 -9.37 1.61
C ASP A 73 17.61 -10.75 1.49
N VAL A 74 16.37 -10.82 0.97
CA VAL A 74 15.73 -12.08 0.60
C VAL A 74 16.60 -12.88 -0.39
N LEU A 75 17.29 -12.22 -1.31
CA LEU A 75 18.20 -12.87 -2.24
C LEU A 75 19.54 -13.27 -1.59
N ASN A 76 19.98 -12.54 -0.57
CA ASN A 76 21.24 -12.76 0.13
C ASN A 76 21.15 -13.91 1.13
N ASP A 77 19.99 -14.11 1.74
CA ASP A 77 19.73 -15.20 2.70
C ASP A 77 19.59 -16.58 2.03
N LEU A 78 19.49 -16.62 0.70
CA LEU A 78 19.46 -17.86 -0.06
C LEU A 78 20.86 -18.45 -0.25
N GLY A 79 20.98 -19.77 -0.03
CA GLY A 79 22.18 -20.53 -0.38
C GLY A 79 22.54 -20.41 -1.87
N PHE A 80 23.79 -20.74 -2.22
CA PHE A 80 24.36 -20.50 -3.56
C PHE A 80 23.50 -21.02 -4.73
N ILE A 81 23.05 -22.29 -4.65
CA ILE A 81 22.26 -22.92 -5.72
C ILE A 81 20.86 -22.27 -5.85
N PRO A 82 20.05 -22.14 -4.77
CA PRO A 82 18.79 -21.40 -4.82
C PRO A 82 18.92 -19.96 -5.33
N ARG A 83 19.96 -19.23 -4.90
CA ARG A 83 20.23 -17.85 -5.33
C ARG A 83 20.53 -17.76 -6.83
N ALA A 84 21.33 -18.67 -7.37
CA ALA A 84 21.65 -18.72 -8.80
C ALA A 84 20.40 -18.99 -9.66
N ILE A 85 19.58 -19.97 -9.24
CA ILE A 85 18.31 -20.29 -9.89
C ILE A 85 17.35 -19.10 -9.84
N MET A 86 17.27 -18.41 -8.70
CA MET A 86 16.38 -17.25 -8.53
C MET A 86 16.85 -16.06 -9.36
N LYS A 87 18.16 -15.76 -9.40
CA LYS A 87 18.72 -14.73 -10.31
C LYS A 87 18.41 -15.04 -11.78
N MET A 88 18.56 -16.29 -12.19
CA MET A 88 18.22 -16.72 -13.55
C MET A 88 16.71 -16.60 -13.82
N LYS A 89 15.86 -16.94 -12.86
CA LYS A 89 14.40 -16.78 -12.98
C LYS A 89 13.96 -15.31 -13.07
N ILE A 90 14.55 -14.42 -12.25
CA ILE A 90 14.34 -12.96 -12.35
C ILE A 90 14.76 -12.46 -13.73
N PHE A 91 15.88 -12.97 -14.25
CA PHE A 91 16.34 -12.64 -15.60
C PHE A 91 15.42 -13.17 -16.71
N LEU A 92 14.79 -14.35 -16.51
CA LEU A 92 14.03 -15.05 -17.55
C LEU A 92 12.51 -14.79 -17.60
N ASN A 93 11.80 -14.52 -16.50
CA ASN A 93 10.32 -14.41 -16.57
C ASN A 93 9.59 -13.74 -15.37
N ASN A 94 8.53 -12.97 -15.67
CA ASN A 94 7.65 -12.18 -14.78
C ASN A 94 6.65 -12.98 -13.91
N LYS A 95 6.69 -14.33 -13.85
CA LYS A 95 5.60 -15.17 -13.29
C LYS A 95 5.87 -15.82 -11.91
N ILE A 96 6.79 -15.27 -11.12
CA ILE A 96 7.09 -15.71 -9.74
C ILE A 96 6.83 -14.49 -8.84
N PRO A 97 6.43 -14.62 -7.55
CA PRO A 97 6.40 -13.47 -6.63
C PRO A 97 7.70 -12.69 -6.76
N THR A 98 7.64 -11.53 -7.41
CA THR A 98 8.84 -10.96 -8.02
C THR A 98 9.64 -10.25 -6.92
N LEU A 99 10.93 -10.58 -6.82
CA LEU A 99 11.86 -9.76 -6.03
C LEU A 99 12.11 -8.40 -6.71
N VAL A 100 11.78 -8.25 -7.99
CA VAL A 100 12.01 -7.03 -8.77
C VAL A 100 10.79 -6.69 -9.61
N GLY A 101 10.43 -5.41 -9.69
CA GLY A 101 9.36 -4.91 -10.55
C GLY A 101 8.29 -4.15 -9.78
N LEU A 102 7.11 -4.00 -10.40
CA LEU A 102 5.95 -3.40 -9.76
C LEU A 102 5.56 -4.21 -8.52
N ASP A 103 5.34 -3.52 -7.41
CA ASP A 103 4.71 -4.10 -6.23
C ASP A 103 3.21 -3.79 -6.23
N HIS A 104 2.87 -2.49 -6.21
CA HIS A 104 1.49 -2.03 -6.26
C HIS A 104 1.36 -0.65 -6.90
N ILE A 105 0.13 -0.34 -7.32
CA ILE A 105 -0.32 1.01 -7.69
C ILE A 105 -1.36 1.44 -6.67
N SER A 106 -1.29 2.68 -6.22
CA SER A 106 -2.10 3.18 -5.13
C SER A 106 -2.95 4.40 -5.52
N TYR A 107 -4.15 4.44 -4.97
CA TYR A 107 -5.16 5.47 -5.22
C TYR A 107 -5.76 5.95 -3.90
N ARG A 108 -6.02 7.26 -3.82
CA ARG A 108 -6.60 7.88 -2.65
C ARG A 108 -8.13 7.97 -2.75
N ILE A 109 -8.80 7.72 -1.63
CA ILE A 109 -10.22 8.04 -1.40
C ILE A 109 -10.36 8.68 -0.02
N ASN A 110 -10.80 9.93 -0.01
CA ASN A 110 -11.17 10.66 1.20
C ASN A 110 -12.63 11.18 1.06
N PRO A 111 -13.35 11.41 2.18
CA PRO A 111 -12.99 11.10 3.55
C PRO A 111 -13.17 9.60 3.87
N ILE A 112 -12.92 9.23 5.13
CA ILE A 112 -13.01 7.84 5.63
C ILE A 112 -14.38 7.19 5.35
N ASP A 113 -15.47 7.95 5.36
CA ASP A 113 -16.82 7.46 5.07
C ASP A 113 -16.96 6.98 3.62
N ARG A 114 -16.46 7.77 2.66
CA ARG A 114 -16.42 7.38 1.25
C ARG A 114 -15.52 6.17 1.02
N TRP A 115 -14.42 6.05 1.79
CA TRP A 115 -13.55 4.88 1.72
C TRP A 115 -14.25 3.61 2.23
N PHE A 116 -15.07 3.71 3.28
CA PHE A 116 -15.94 2.60 3.70
C PHE A 116 -17.00 2.26 2.64
N ASP A 117 -17.67 3.27 2.07
CA ASP A 117 -18.64 3.05 0.99
C ASP A 117 -17.98 2.31 -0.18
N PHE A 118 -16.78 2.73 -0.59
CA PHE A 118 -16.01 2.04 -1.61
C PHE A 118 -15.76 0.57 -1.26
N TYR A 119 -15.35 0.27 -0.02
CA TYR A 119 -15.11 -1.10 0.44
C TYR A 119 -16.37 -1.98 0.31
N PHE A 120 -17.52 -1.52 0.82
CA PHE A 120 -18.75 -2.31 0.79
C PHE A 120 -19.31 -2.44 -0.63
N GLU A 121 -19.33 -1.35 -1.41
CA GLU A 121 -19.78 -1.38 -2.81
C GLU A 121 -18.84 -2.21 -3.71
N ALA A 122 -17.55 -2.31 -3.40
CA ALA A 122 -16.63 -3.22 -4.08
C ALA A 122 -16.99 -4.69 -3.82
N LYS A 123 -17.32 -5.06 -2.57
CA LYS A 123 -17.77 -6.42 -2.22
C LYS A 123 -19.06 -6.80 -2.92
N GLU A 124 -20.02 -5.89 -3.03
CA GLU A 124 -21.26 -6.10 -3.81
C GLU A 124 -20.99 -6.39 -5.29
N ARG A 125 -19.88 -5.86 -5.83
CA ARG A 125 -19.40 -6.13 -7.20
C ARG A 125 -18.52 -7.38 -7.31
N GLY A 126 -18.39 -8.17 -6.24
CA GLY A 126 -17.58 -9.39 -6.21
C GLY A 126 -16.07 -9.14 -6.10
N LEU A 127 -15.67 -7.95 -5.63
CA LEU A 127 -14.28 -7.60 -5.39
C LEU A 127 -13.99 -7.68 -3.89
N ASP A 128 -13.51 -8.84 -3.44
CA ASP A 128 -13.00 -9.01 -2.09
C ASP A 128 -11.54 -8.55 -2.01
N PRO A 129 -11.16 -7.82 -0.94
CA PRO A 129 -9.78 -7.41 -0.75
C PRO A 129 -8.89 -8.61 -0.41
N LEU A 130 -7.66 -8.57 -0.92
CA LEU A 130 -6.62 -9.53 -0.57
C LEU A 130 -6.01 -9.21 0.79
N TRP A 131 -5.81 -7.93 1.09
CA TRP A 131 -5.08 -7.45 2.26
C TRP A 131 -5.61 -6.10 2.72
N THR A 132 -5.66 -5.89 4.03
CA THR A 132 -6.06 -4.63 4.66
C THR A 132 -5.08 -4.31 5.77
N ILE A 133 -4.49 -3.11 5.72
CA ILE A 133 -3.39 -2.71 6.61
C ILE A 133 -3.47 -1.23 6.97
N ASN A 134 -3.08 -0.91 8.19
CA ASN A 134 -2.84 0.46 8.64
C ASN A 134 -1.33 0.71 8.68
N HIS A 135 -0.85 1.62 7.83
CA HIS A 135 0.57 2.00 7.70
C HIS A 135 1.04 3.02 8.75
N GLY A 136 0.13 3.55 9.57
CA GLY A 136 0.40 4.58 10.59
C GLY A 136 0.27 6.02 10.11
N TRP A 137 -0.02 6.22 8.82
CA TRP A 137 -0.29 7.53 8.22
C TRP A 137 -1.43 7.48 7.18
N ILE A 138 -1.78 6.27 6.73
CA ILE A 138 -2.83 5.91 5.79
C ILE A 138 -3.33 4.53 6.20
N SER A 139 -4.58 4.21 5.85
CA SER A 139 -5.09 2.83 5.92
C SER A 139 -5.47 2.36 4.52
N GLY A 140 -4.89 1.23 4.10
CA GLY A 140 -5.00 0.71 2.75
C GLY A 140 -5.85 -0.55 2.64
N ILE A 141 -6.61 -0.65 1.54
CA ILE A 141 -7.25 -1.87 1.07
C ILE A 141 -6.54 -2.29 -0.23
N TYR A 142 -5.98 -3.49 -0.26
CA TYR A 142 -5.31 -4.03 -1.43
C TYR A 142 -6.17 -5.07 -2.12
N TYR A 143 -6.42 -4.87 -3.41
CA TYR A 143 -7.02 -5.82 -4.33
C TYR A 143 -5.94 -6.47 -5.19
N LYS A 144 -6.25 -7.62 -5.76
CA LYS A 144 -5.38 -8.34 -6.69
C LYS A 144 -6.02 -8.38 -8.07
N ASP A 145 -5.33 -7.84 -9.06
CA ASP A 145 -5.79 -7.90 -10.45
C ASP A 145 -5.61 -9.32 -11.04
N PRO A 146 -6.13 -9.59 -12.26
CA PRO A 146 -6.02 -10.91 -12.89
C PRO A 146 -4.59 -11.43 -13.12
N ASP A 147 -3.59 -10.55 -13.22
CA ASP A 147 -2.18 -10.91 -13.41
C ASP A 147 -1.40 -10.97 -12.09
N GLY A 148 -2.03 -10.54 -11.01
CA GLY A 148 -1.53 -10.59 -9.66
C GLY A 148 -0.82 -9.34 -9.19
N ASN A 149 -0.94 -8.22 -9.92
CA ASN A 149 -0.52 -6.92 -9.42
C ASN A 149 -1.46 -6.50 -8.29
N LEU A 150 -0.90 -5.77 -7.33
CA LEU A 150 -1.67 -5.22 -6.24
C LEU A 150 -2.17 -3.82 -6.59
N VAL A 151 -3.42 -3.55 -6.24
CA VAL A 151 -4.06 -2.23 -6.37
C VAL A 151 -4.49 -1.81 -4.97
N GLU A 152 -3.85 -0.77 -4.45
CA GLU A 152 -4.21 -0.18 -3.17
C GLU A 152 -5.24 0.94 -3.36
N VAL A 153 -6.23 0.94 -2.48
CA VAL A 153 -7.15 2.07 -2.27
C VAL A 153 -7.07 2.45 -0.79
N PHE A 154 -6.59 3.65 -0.49
CA PHE A 154 -6.37 4.08 0.89
C PHE A 154 -7.12 5.37 1.23
N PHE A 155 -7.27 5.61 2.53
CA PHE A 155 -7.64 6.92 3.09
C PHE A 155 -6.51 7.47 3.95
N GLU A 156 -6.40 8.80 4.01
CA GLU A 156 -5.34 9.50 4.75
C GLU A 156 -5.73 9.79 6.19
N HIS A 157 -4.73 9.82 7.07
CA HIS A 157 -4.92 10.12 8.49
C HIS A 157 -4.77 11.61 8.82
N PHE A 158 -4.72 12.47 7.81
CA PHE A 158 -4.47 13.90 7.93
C PHE A 158 -5.13 14.66 6.78
N SER A 159 -5.47 15.92 7.02
CA SER A 159 -6.06 16.86 6.06
C SER A 159 -5.24 18.14 5.89
N SER A 160 -4.15 18.28 6.65
CA SER A 160 -3.23 19.41 6.60
C SER A 160 -1.79 18.98 6.86
N ALA A 161 -0.82 19.84 6.51
CA ALA A 161 0.58 19.59 6.78
C ALA A 161 0.93 19.57 8.29
N ASP A 162 0.14 20.27 9.12
CA ASP A 162 0.27 20.21 10.58
C ASP A 162 -0.21 18.85 11.09
N GLU A 163 -1.40 18.42 10.68
CA GLU A 163 -1.92 17.09 11.02
C GLU A 163 -1.03 15.97 10.50
N PHE A 164 -0.42 16.10 9.32
CA PHE A 164 0.56 15.13 8.83
C PHE A 164 1.71 14.96 9.81
N ARG A 165 2.26 16.07 10.34
CA ARG A 165 3.36 16.02 11.33
C ARG A 165 2.92 15.43 12.65
N ASP A 166 1.68 15.66 13.06
CA ASP A 166 1.16 15.27 14.37
C ASP A 166 0.57 13.85 14.40
N ASN A 167 0.05 13.35 13.26
CA ASN A 167 -0.70 12.09 13.18
C ASN A 167 0.10 10.90 12.65
N ILE A 168 1.35 11.08 12.21
CA ILE A 168 2.21 9.93 11.89
C ILE A 168 2.41 9.10 13.16
N SER A 169 2.16 7.80 13.04
CA SER A 169 2.31 6.87 14.16
C SER A 169 3.73 6.95 14.75
N PRO A 170 3.88 7.01 16.10
CA PRO A 170 5.19 7.20 16.74
C PRO A 170 6.24 6.13 16.41
N ASP A 171 5.80 4.93 16.04
CA ASP A 171 6.63 3.78 15.67
C ASP A 171 6.91 3.70 14.16
N PHE A 172 6.53 4.71 13.36
CA PHE A 172 6.64 4.64 11.91
C PHE A 172 8.09 4.41 11.42
N GLU A 173 9.08 5.06 12.07
CA GLU A 173 10.48 4.89 11.65
C GLU A 173 10.99 3.46 11.84
N ASP A 174 10.54 2.80 12.92
CA ASP A 174 10.89 1.42 13.28
C ASP A 174 10.04 0.39 12.51
N GLU A 175 8.78 0.72 12.21
CA GLU A 175 7.80 -0.17 11.60
C GLU A 175 6.93 0.59 10.55
N PRO A 176 7.50 0.88 9.37
CA PRO A 176 6.81 1.63 8.31
C PRO A 176 5.88 0.77 7.45
N ILE A 177 5.89 -0.57 7.62
CA ILE A 177 5.05 -1.48 6.84
C ILE A 177 3.63 -1.48 7.40
N GLY A 178 3.46 -1.44 8.72
CA GLY A 178 2.16 -1.31 9.35
C GLY A 178 1.60 -2.60 9.91
N THR A 179 0.35 -2.50 10.37
CA THR A 179 -0.37 -3.57 11.08
C THR A 179 -1.64 -3.97 10.34
N ASN A 180 -1.84 -5.27 10.14
CA ASN A 180 -3.07 -5.80 9.53
C ASN A 180 -4.28 -5.32 10.32
N MET A 181 -5.32 -4.93 9.58
CA MET A 181 -6.56 -4.41 10.15
C MET A 181 -7.78 -5.20 9.68
N ASP A 182 -8.87 -5.08 10.42
CA ASP A 182 -10.20 -5.54 10.03
C ASP A 182 -11.10 -4.34 9.70
N VAL A 183 -11.36 -4.11 8.42
CA VAL A 183 -12.15 -2.95 7.95
C VAL A 183 -13.58 -2.98 8.50
N GLU A 184 -14.17 -4.15 8.74
CA GLU A 184 -15.55 -4.23 9.26
C GLU A 184 -15.60 -3.89 10.77
N VAL A 185 -14.56 -4.22 11.51
CA VAL A 185 -14.39 -3.78 12.91
C VAL A 185 -14.17 -2.27 12.94
N LEU A 186 -13.27 -1.76 12.09
CA LEU A 186 -13.01 -0.32 11.99
C LEU A 186 -14.27 0.46 11.60
N TYR A 187 -15.07 -0.07 10.67
CA TYR A 187 -16.36 0.51 10.30
C TYR A 187 -17.34 0.51 11.48
N SER A 188 -17.39 -0.58 12.25
CA SER A 188 -18.24 -0.65 13.45
C SER A 188 -17.85 0.40 14.50
N MET A 189 -16.55 0.64 14.70
CA MET A 189 -16.04 1.72 15.55
C MET A 189 -16.49 3.09 15.04
N TYR A 190 -16.30 3.34 13.74
CA TYR A 190 -16.72 4.58 13.08
C TYR A 190 -18.22 4.84 13.25
N LYS A 191 -19.07 3.83 12.99
CA LYS A 191 -20.54 3.96 13.15
C LYS A 191 -20.98 4.12 14.60
N SER A 192 -20.15 3.72 15.55
CA SER A 192 -20.40 3.93 16.99
C SER A 192 -19.94 5.31 17.48
N GLY A 193 -19.36 6.14 16.60
CA GLY A 193 -18.92 7.49 16.93
C GLY A 193 -17.56 7.54 17.64
N ALA A 194 -16.68 6.55 17.42
CA ALA A 194 -15.30 6.60 17.91
C ALA A 194 -14.57 7.84 17.39
N ASP A 195 -13.67 8.39 18.20
CA ASP A 195 -12.89 9.56 17.82
C ASP A 195 -11.93 9.23 16.67
N PHE A 196 -11.65 10.21 15.80
CA PHE A 196 -10.78 9.98 14.63
C PHE A 196 -9.39 9.46 15.02
N SER A 197 -8.83 9.95 16.14
CA SER A 197 -7.54 9.49 16.67
C SER A 197 -7.56 8.01 17.08
N GLU A 198 -8.72 7.46 17.47
CA GLU A 198 -8.88 6.03 17.75
C GLU A 198 -8.97 5.22 16.45
N LEU A 199 -9.59 5.77 15.40
CA LEU A 199 -9.75 5.10 14.10
C LEU A 199 -8.43 4.96 13.33
N ILE A 200 -7.50 5.89 13.50
CA ILE A 200 -6.21 5.88 12.78
C ILE A 200 -5.09 5.14 13.53
N LYS A 201 -5.33 4.74 14.79
CA LYS A 201 -4.32 4.06 15.60
C LYS A 201 -3.99 2.66 15.07
N LYS A 202 -2.71 2.35 14.83
CA LYS A 202 -2.26 1.01 14.45
C LYS A 202 -2.72 -0.05 15.46
N GLY A 203 -3.24 -1.17 14.97
CA GLY A 203 -3.71 -2.30 15.78
C GLY A 203 -5.04 -2.10 16.50
N ASN A 204 -5.76 -0.99 16.28
CA ASN A 204 -7.04 -0.70 16.91
C ASN A 204 -8.16 -1.72 16.61
N THR A 205 -8.05 -2.48 15.53
CA THR A 205 -9.01 -3.55 15.19
C THR A 205 -8.63 -4.93 15.73
N VAL A 206 -7.52 -5.05 16.47
CA VAL A 206 -7.09 -6.33 17.04
C VAL A 206 -7.98 -6.65 18.25
N PRO A 207 -8.66 -7.82 18.27
CA PRO A 207 -9.51 -8.18 19.40
C PRO A 207 -8.73 -8.29 20.71
N GLU A 208 -9.42 -8.06 21.84
CA GLU A 208 -8.85 -8.26 23.17
C GLU A 208 -8.30 -9.69 23.32
N GLY A 209 -7.10 -9.81 23.87
CA GLY A 209 -6.41 -11.09 24.04
C GLY A 209 -5.74 -11.65 22.78
N LYS A 210 -5.75 -10.92 21.65
CA LYS A 210 -5.00 -11.26 20.43
C LYS A 210 -3.84 -10.29 20.20
N ASN A 211 -2.87 -10.71 19.39
CA ASN A 211 -1.73 -9.87 19.03
C ASN A 211 -1.82 -9.39 17.57
N PRO A 212 -1.31 -8.19 17.23
CA PRO A 212 -1.27 -7.70 15.86
C PRO A 212 -0.35 -8.54 14.96
N VAL A 213 -0.69 -8.62 13.68
CA VAL A 213 0.23 -9.04 12.61
C VAL A 213 0.80 -7.76 11.99
N SER A 214 2.10 -7.53 12.12
CA SER A 214 2.78 -6.30 11.69
C SER A 214 4.08 -6.58 10.94
N GLY A 215 4.64 -5.55 10.30
CA GLY A 215 5.96 -5.65 9.67
C GLY A 215 6.02 -6.67 8.54
N LEU A 216 7.17 -7.32 8.40
CA LEU A 216 7.38 -8.36 7.39
C LEU A 216 6.38 -9.52 7.51
N GLU A 217 5.90 -9.81 8.72
CA GLU A 217 4.89 -10.85 8.92
C GLU A 217 3.55 -10.47 8.29
N ALA A 218 3.17 -9.19 8.29
CA ALA A 218 1.97 -8.69 7.61
C ALA A 218 2.07 -8.88 6.09
N VAL A 219 3.24 -8.61 5.51
CA VAL A 219 3.51 -8.83 4.08
C VAL A 219 3.44 -10.32 3.72
N ILE A 220 3.98 -11.19 4.57
CA ILE A 220 3.95 -12.65 4.33
C ILE A 220 2.54 -13.22 4.53
N ASN A 221 1.79 -12.70 5.51
CA ASN A 221 0.49 -13.20 5.92
C ASN A 221 -0.63 -12.19 5.67
N MET A 222 -0.74 -11.71 4.42
CA MET A 222 -1.71 -10.70 3.98
C MET A 222 -3.17 -10.99 4.39
N LYS A 223 -3.58 -12.25 4.47
CA LYS A 223 -4.96 -12.62 4.85
C LYS A 223 -5.18 -12.78 6.36
N LYS A 224 -4.11 -12.83 7.17
CA LYS A 224 -4.19 -13.10 8.60
C LYS A 224 -4.37 -11.80 9.37
N LYS A 225 -5.56 -11.56 9.91
CA LYS A 225 -5.88 -10.30 10.62
C LYS A 225 -5.15 -10.15 11.96
N PHE A 226 -5.01 -11.24 12.72
CA PHE A 226 -4.43 -11.24 14.07
C PHE A 226 -3.73 -12.57 14.38
N LYS A 227 -2.84 -12.55 15.37
CA LYS A 227 -2.16 -13.72 15.95
C LYS A 227 -2.95 -14.25 17.12
N ASP A 228 -2.79 -15.55 17.37
CA ASP A 228 -3.39 -16.21 18.53
C ASP A 228 -2.79 -15.77 19.86
#